data_AF-A0A956WVL2-F1
#
_entry.id   AF-A0A956WVL2-F1
#
_cell.length_a   1.000
_cell.length_b   1.000
_cell.length_c   1.000
_cell.angle_alpha   90.00
_cell.angle_beta   90.00
_cell.angle_gamma   90.00
#
_symmetry.space_group_name_H-M   'P 1'
#
loop_
_entity.id
_entity.type
_entity.pdbx_description
1 polymer ?
#
loop_
_entity_poly.entity_id
_entity_poly.type
_entity_poly.pdbx_seq_one_letter_code
_entity_poly.pdbx_strand_id
1 'polypeptide(L)'
;MLLAQLAFFVFLVHVVIRPVMAAFLFTRPPRLRVTFRTPADWGADYRDVTFPGAAGITLAGWHVPSRNGAAVVLIHGHSGNRLAMA
;
A
#
# COMPACT_ATOMS: atom_id res chain seq x y z
N MET A 1 -26.78 -37.28 2.67
CA MET A 1 -26.36 -36.40 1.54
C MET A 1 -26.09 -34.96 2.01
N LEU A 2 -27.01 -34.32 2.74
CA LEU A 2 -26.86 -32.94 3.25
C LEU A 2 -25.58 -32.70 4.09
N LEU A 3 -25.29 -33.56 5.07
CA LEU A 3 -24.09 -33.40 5.91
C LEU A 3 -22.78 -33.42 5.11
N ALA A 4 -22.69 -34.27 4.09
CA ALA A 4 -21.51 -34.34 3.22
C ALA A 4 -21.38 -33.08 2.36
N GLN A 5 -22.50 -32.53 1.86
CA GLN A 5 -22.52 -31.27 1.12
C GLN A 5 -22.09 -30.09 2.00
N LEU A 6 -22.56 -30.04 3.25
CA LEU A 6 -22.15 -29.02 4.23
C LEU A 6 -20.67 -29.14 4.58
N ALA A 7 -20.18 -30.35 4.84
CA ALA A 7 -18.77 -30.60 5.12
C ALA A 7 -17.88 -30.18 3.94
N PHE A 8 -18.27 -30.53 2.72
CA PHE A 8 -17.58 -30.12 1.50
C PHE A 8 -17.59 -28.59 1.32
N PHE A 9 -18.74 -27.94 1.58
CA PHE A 9 -18.84 -26.48 1.51
C PHE A 9 -17.92 -25.79 2.51
N VAL A 10 -17.92 -26.23 3.77
CA VAL A 10 -17.02 -25.70 4.82
C VAL A 10 -15.55 -25.91 4.42
N PHE A 11 -15.21 -27.12 3.95
CA PHE A 11 -13.87 -27.41 3.45
C PHE A 11 -13.47 -26.44 2.32
N LEU A 12 -14.31 -26.26 1.30
CA LEU A 12 -14.04 -25.37 0.18
C LEU A 12 -13.86 -23.92 0.65
N VAL A 13 -14.71 -23.44 1.55
CA VAL A 13 -14.60 -22.07 2.08
C VAL A 13 -13.27 -21.86 2.81
N HIS A 14 -12.89 -22.79 3.69
CA HIS A 14 -11.73 -22.60 4.56
C HIS A 14 -10.39 -22.95 3.91
N VAL A 15 -10.36 -23.94 3.01
CA VAL A 15 -9.12 -24.46 2.41
C VAL A 15 -8.85 -23.81 1.05
N VAL A 16 -9.88 -23.34 0.34
CA VAL A 16 -9.71 -22.75 -0.99
C VAL A 16 -10.06 -21.28 -0.99
N ILE A 17 -11.31 -20.91 -0.67
CA ILE A 17 -11.80 -19.55 -0.90
C ILE A 17 -11.07 -18.53 -0.02
N ARG A 18 -11.02 -18.76 1.29
CA ARG A 18 -10.39 -17.84 2.25
C ARG A 18 -8.89 -17.60 1.97
N PRO A 19 -8.03 -18.63 1.80
CA PRO A 19 -6.61 -18.39 1.55
C PRO A 19 -6.36 -17.73 0.19
N VAL A 20 -7.10 -18.12 -0.85
CA VAL A 20 -6.98 -17.47 -2.17
C VAL A 20 -7.39 -16.00 -2.10
N MET A 21 -8.50 -15.69 -1.43
CA MET A 21 -8.96 -14.31 -1.24
C MET A 21 -7.96 -13.50 -0.40
N ALA A 22 -7.43 -14.08 0.68
CA ALA A 22 -6.41 -13.44 1.51
C ALA A 22 -5.14 -13.14 0.71
N ALA A 23 -4.63 -14.09 -0.06
CA ALA A 23 -3.47 -13.90 -0.92
C ALA A 23 -3.73 -12.84 -2.01
N PHE A 24 -4.92 -12.84 -2.61
CA PHE A 24 -5.31 -11.84 -3.59
C PHE A 24 -5.29 -10.43 -3.00
N LEU A 25 -5.92 -10.22 -1.84
CA LEU A 25 -5.99 -8.92 -1.18
C LEU A 25 -4.63 -8.46 -0.63
N PHE A 26 -3.81 -9.39 -0.13
CA PHE A 26 -2.48 -9.08 0.37
C PHE A 26 -1.48 -8.74 -0.74
N THR A 27 -1.64 -9.32 -1.94
CA THR A 27 -0.78 -8.98 -3.09
C THR A 27 -1.30 -7.77 -3.88
N ARG A 28 -2.57 -7.41 -3.69
CA ARG A 28 -3.24 -6.29 -4.36
C ARG A 28 -3.96 -5.40 -3.33
N PRO A 29 -3.22 -4.76 -2.42
CA PRO A 29 -3.84 -3.93 -1.40
C PRO A 29 -4.64 -2.78 -2.04
N PRO A 30 -5.79 -2.40 -1.46
CA PRO A 30 -6.55 -1.24 -1.92
C PRO A 30 -5.68 0.02 -1.93
N ARG A 31 -5.85 0.86 -2.94
CA ARG A 31 -5.14 2.14 -3.03
C ARG A 31 -5.90 3.21 -2.27
N LEU A 32 -5.35 3.64 -1.13
CA LEU A 32 -5.86 4.79 -0.39
C LEU A 32 -5.55 6.09 -1.13
N ARG A 33 -6.53 6.99 -1.21
CA ARG A 33 -6.32 8.34 -1.75
C ARG A 33 -5.37 9.12 -0.83
N VAL A 34 -4.49 9.93 -1.42
CA VAL A 34 -3.65 10.87 -0.68
C VAL A 34 -4.46 12.14 -0.46
N THR A 35 -4.90 12.39 0.77
CA THR A 35 -5.77 13.52 1.15
C THR A 35 -5.47 13.96 2.59
N PHE A 36 -6.04 15.10 3.01
CA PHE A 36 -6.04 15.62 4.39
C PHE A 36 -4.72 16.10 4.97
N ARG A 37 -3.57 15.59 4.50
CA ARG A 37 -2.25 16.02 4.98
C ARG A 37 -1.20 16.07 3.89
N THR A 38 -0.23 16.96 4.09
CA THR A 38 0.97 17.14 3.27
C THR A 38 2.15 17.52 4.16
N PRO A 39 3.39 17.50 3.63
CA PRO A 39 4.53 17.96 4.41
C PRO A 39 4.47 19.44 4.85
N ALA A 40 3.65 20.26 4.18
CA ALA A 40 3.47 21.65 4.59
C ALA A 40 2.79 21.81 5.96
N ASP A 41 2.01 20.81 6.42
CA ASP A 41 1.28 20.89 7.70
C ASP A 41 2.22 20.93 8.92
N TRP A 42 3.50 20.57 8.74
CA TRP A 42 4.56 20.66 9.73
C TRP A 42 5.68 21.63 9.29
N GLY A 43 5.38 22.51 8.32
CA GLY A 43 6.25 23.60 7.90
C GLY A 43 7.36 23.22 6.93
N ALA A 44 7.31 22.04 6.29
CA ALA A 44 8.30 21.65 5.30
C ALA A 44 7.98 22.27 3.91
N ASP A 45 8.99 22.85 3.28
CA ASP A 45 8.95 23.15 1.85
C ASP A 45 9.16 21.83 1.08
N TYR A 46 8.14 21.41 0.33
CA TYR A 46 8.14 20.14 -0.37
C TYR A 46 7.64 20.30 -1.81
N ARG A 47 8.02 19.33 -2.64
CA ARG A 47 7.55 19.23 -4.04
C ARG A 47 6.92 17.88 -4.26
N ASP A 48 5.78 17.85 -4.96
CA ASP A 48 5.30 16.61 -5.55
C ASP A 48 6.28 16.17 -6.64
N VAL A 49 6.67 14.91 -6.61
CA VAL A 49 7.60 14.31 -7.58
C VAL A 49 7.04 13.01 -8.11
N THR A 50 7.35 12.72 -9.37
CA THR A 50 7.15 11.41 -9.99
C THR A 50 8.46 10.89 -10.53
N PHE A 51 8.67 9.58 -10.44
CA PHE A 51 9.90 8.95 -10.90
C PHE A 51 9.63 7.49 -11.31
N PRO A 52 10.44 6.93 -12.23
CA PRO A 52 10.27 5.56 -12.68
C PRO A 52 10.56 4.58 -11.54
N GLY A 53 9.66 3.62 -11.37
CA GLY A 53 9.86 2.42 -10.56
C GLY A 53 10.19 1.20 -11.44
N ALA A 54 10.26 0.04 -10.81
CA ALA A 54 10.48 -1.22 -11.51
C ALA A 54 9.30 -1.61 -12.42
N ALA A 55 9.56 -2.38 -13.46
CA ALA A 55 8.53 -2.96 -14.33
C ALA A 55 7.54 -1.92 -14.93
N GLY A 56 8.03 -0.72 -15.24
CA GLY A 56 7.25 0.32 -15.91
C GLY A 56 6.22 1.04 -15.03
N ILE A 57 6.26 0.86 -13.70
CA ILE A 57 5.39 1.61 -12.80
C ILE A 57 5.95 3.02 -12.58
N THR A 58 5.09 4.04 -12.58
CA THR A 58 5.47 5.39 -12.14
C THR A 58 5.15 5.54 -10.66
N LEU A 59 6.16 5.87 -9.86
CA LEU A 59 6.01 6.16 -8.45
C LEU A 59 5.75 7.66 -8.24
N ALA A 60 5.03 7.99 -7.17
CA ALA A 60 4.72 9.36 -6.80
C ALA A 60 5.05 9.60 -5.33
N GLY A 61 5.78 10.69 -5.05
CA GLY A 61 6.26 11.00 -3.70
C GLY A 61 6.28 12.48 -3.41
N TRP A 62 6.74 12.80 -2.20
CA TRP A 62 7.07 14.15 -1.77
C TRP A 62 8.57 14.27 -1.57
N HIS A 63 9.17 15.33 -2.11
CA HIS A 63 10.58 15.62 -1.97
C HIS A 63 10.76 16.92 -1.18
N VAL A 64 11.43 16.82 -0.03
CA VAL A 64 11.90 17.96 0.75
C VAL A 64 13.38 18.19 0.42
N PRO A 65 13.77 19.36 -0.10
CA PRO A 65 15.16 19.62 -0.46
C PRO A 65 16.12 19.48 0.72
N SER A 66 17.25 18.81 0.49
CA SER A 66 18.31 18.68 1.50
C SER A 66 18.96 20.03 1.81
N ARG A 67 19.39 20.20 3.07
CA ARG A 67 20.13 21.38 3.54
C ARG A 67 21.62 21.13 3.73
N ASN A 68 22.06 19.88 3.63
CA ASN A 68 23.43 19.45 3.93
C ASN A 68 23.99 18.40 2.95
N GLY A 69 23.27 18.11 1.87
CA GLY A 69 23.66 17.11 0.87
C GLY A 69 23.31 15.67 1.22
N ALA A 70 22.81 15.39 2.43
CA ALA A 70 22.31 14.06 2.78
C ALA A 70 20.88 13.85 2.25
N ALA A 71 20.54 12.60 1.93
CA ALA A 71 19.19 12.19 1.52
C ALA A 71 18.68 11.06 2.42
N VAL A 72 17.40 11.12 2.78
CA VAL A 72 16.69 10.08 3.54
C VAL A 72 15.46 9.67 2.74
N VAL A 73 15.25 8.35 2.60
CA VAL A 73 14.08 7.80 1.92
C VAL A 73 13.17 7.15 2.96
N LEU A 74 11.97 7.70 3.11
CA LEU A 74 10.93 7.15 3.99
C LEU A 74 10.04 6.19 3.19
N ILE A 75 9.87 4.98 3.70
CA ILE A 75 9.10 3.91 3.06
C ILE A 75 7.99 3.49 4.01
N HIS A 76 6.76 3.49 3.51
CA HIS A 76 5.59 3.09 4.28
C HIS A 76 5.45 1.56 4.36
N GLY A 77 4.66 1.09 5.33
CA GLY A 77 4.31 -0.32 5.47
C GLY A 77 3.33 -0.83 4.41
N HIS A 78 3.00 -2.12 4.51
CA HIS A 78 2.03 -2.77 3.63
C HIS A 78 0.66 -2.05 3.63
N SER A 79 0.03 -1.96 2.45
CA SER A 79 -1.26 -1.27 2.24
C SER A 79 -1.30 0.22 2.58
N GLY A 80 -0.14 0.83 2.90
CA GLY A 80 0.00 2.25 3.14
C GLY A 80 0.28 3.06 1.88
N ASN A 81 0.48 4.36 2.08
CA ASN A 81 1.03 5.29 1.10
C ASN A 81 1.84 6.39 1.83
N ARG A 82 2.29 7.41 1.11
CA ARG A 82 3.08 8.52 1.67
C ARG A 82 2.43 9.31 2.82
N LEU A 83 1.11 9.19 3.04
CA LEU A 83 0.44 9.80 4.20
C LEU A 83 0.92 9.23 5.54
N ALA A 84 1.41 7.98 5.56
CA ALA A 84 1.94 7.39 6.80
C ALA A 84 3.25 8.07 7.27
N MET A 85 3.86 8.90 6.41
CA MET A 85 5.15 9.56 6.63
C MET A 85 5.03 11.09 6.70
N ALA A 86 3.81 11.65 6.64
CA ALA A 86 3.55 13.09 6.72
C ALA A 86 2.76 13.45 7.98
#